data_AF-A0A1I3UPZ6-F1
#
_entry.id   AF-A0A1I3UPZ6-F1
#
_cell.length_a   1.000
_cell.length_b   1.000
_cell.length_c   1.000
_cell.angle_alpha   90.00
_cell.angle_beta   90.00
_cell.angle_gamma   90.00
#
_symmetry.space_group_name_H-M   'P 1'
#
loop_
_entity.id
_entity.type
_entity.pdbx_description
1 polymer ?
#
loop_
_entity_poly.entity_id
_entity_poly.type
_entity_poly.pdbx_seq_one_letter_code
_entity_poly.pdbx_strand_id
1 'polypeptide(L)'
;MTVMGLKRGLLNSFRGDKMILSEEQYLRQKESLAHMTSDREKLCKELKAKGKDDGYIEQFLTYRFMMYDDVKWDVEEYERVKNGEFDKENVMLDQIGKHLIRLRIWRGLSQEELAKKVGFTLEQIQKYERFEYQGLPFSKLNEILQVLGVEKITIVPGYSDPNYGEFMNKRRFAMQEMSNTKDEMAATSEEKRQAG
;
A
#
# COMPACT_ATOMS: atom_id res chain seq x y z
N MET A 1 7.18 -28.15 11.67
CA MET A 1 7.01 -28.19 10.20
C MET A 1 6.66 -26.78 9.72
N THR A 2 7.42 -26.32 8.75
CA THR A 2 7.67 -24.93 8.40
C THR A 2 6.42 -24.20 7.89
N VAL A 3 6.10 -23.05 8.50
CA VAL A 3 5.13 -22.05 8.00
C VAL A 3 5.75 -21.30 6.80
N MET A 4 6.22 -22.04 5.79
CA MET A 4 6.82 -21.51 4.54
C MET A 4 6.02 -21.95 3.31
N GLY A 5 4.70 -21.93 3.42
CA GLY A 5 3.80 -22.42 2.36
C GLY A 5 2.75 -21.43 1.86
N LEU A 6 2.68 -20.21 2.42
CA LEU A 6 1.82 -19.18 1.83
C LEU A 6 2.47 -18.72 0.53
N LYS A 7 1.99 -19.30 -0.58
CA LYS A 7 2.32 -18.95 -1.97
C LYS A 7 2.58 -17.45 -2.07
N ARG A 8 3.82 -17.08 -2.41
CA ARG A 8 4.22 -15.69 -2.78
C ARG A 8 3.21 -15.02 -3.72
N GLY A 9 2.53 -15.81 -4.57
CA GLY A 9 1.47 -15.33 -5.46
C GLY A 9 0.15 -14.90 -4.79
N LEU A 10 -0.22 -15.43 -3.61
CA LEU A 10 -1.42 -14.99 -2.87
C LEU A 10 -1.16 -13.70 -2.10
N LEU A 11 0.06 -13.44 -1.63
CA LEU A 11 0.42 -12.16 -1.02
C LEU A 11 0.40 -11.01 -2.05
N ASN A 12 0.82 -11.27 -3.30
CA ASN A 12 0.74 -10.30 -4.40
C ASN A 12 -0.68 -10.02 -4.94
N SER A 13 -1.66 -10.89 -4.66
CA SER A 13 -3.02 -10.76 -5.23
C SER A 13 -3.97 -9.89 -4.41
N PHE A 14 -3.61 -9.50 -3.19
CA PHE A 14 -4.42 -8.63 -2.32
C PHE A 14 -3.75 -7.26 -2.16
N ARG A 15 -3.78 -6.48 -3.25
CA ARG A 15 -3.05 -5.22 -3.44
C ARG A 15 -3.40 -4.11 -2.44
N GLY A 16 -2.60 -3.99 -1.38
CA GLY A 16 -2.15 -2.71 -0.81
C GLY A 16 -0.80 -2.30 -1.41
N ASP A 17 -0.56 -2.70 -2.66
CA ASP A 17 0.75 -2.66 -3.35
C ASP A 17 0.70 -1.75 -4.57
N LYS A 18 -0.37 -0.94 -4.71
CA LYS A 18 -0.61 -0.12 -5.90
C LYS A 18 -0.47 1.35 -5.54
N MET A 19 0.78 1.78 -5.44
CA MET A 19 1.17 3.17 -5.21
C MET A 19 0.37 4.14 -6.10
N ILE A 20 -0.03 5.27 -5.53
CA ILE A 20 -0.64 6.38 -6.27
C ILE A 20 0.41 7.00 -7.20
N LEU A 21 0.11 7.04 -8.49
CA LEU A 21 1.07 7.46 -9.52
C LEU A 21 0.87 8.90 -9.99
N SER A 22 -0.26 9.55 -9.71
CA SER A 22 -0.52 10.91 -10.21
C SER A 22 -1.32 11.74 -9.21
N GLU A 23 -1.24 13.07 -9.37
CA GLU A 23 -2.05 14.02 -8.58
C GLU A 23 -3.55 13.75 -8.78
N GLU A 24 -3.98 13.41 -10.01
CA GLU A 24 -5.38 13.09 -10.28
C GLU A 24 -5.84 11.83 -9.52
N GLN A 25 -5.00 10.77 -9.50
CA GLN A 25 -5.29 9.57 -8.72
C GLN A 25 -5.33 9.87 -7.21
N TYR A 26 -4.40 10.72 -6.73
CA TYR A 26 -4.36 11.16 -5.35
C TYR A 26 -5.65 11.88 -4.94
N LEU A 27 -6.08 12.89 -5.71
CA LEU A 27 -7.28 13.66 -5.41
C LEU A 27 -8.53 12.76 -5.37
N ARG A 28 -8.66 11.85 -6.34
CA ARG A 28 -9.78 10.90 -6.40
C ARG A 28 -9.80 9.94 -5.20
N GLN A 29 -8.63 9.41 -4.82
CA GLN A 29 -8.54 8.51 -3.66
C GLN A 29 -8.73 9.25 -2.34
N LYS A 30 -8.26 10.49 -2.23
CA LYS A 30 -8.47 11.36 -1.06
C LYS A 30 -9.95 11.66 -0.85
N GLU A 31 -10.69 11.96 -1.92
CA GLU A 31 -12.14 12.14 -1.87
C GLU A 31 -12.85 10.84 -1.45
N SER A 32 -12.50 9.71 -2.07
CA SER A 32 -13.03 8.39 -1.68
C SER A 32 -12.75 8.08 -0.21
N LEU A 33 -11.54 8.37 0.27
CA LEU A 33 -11.15 8.15 1.66
C LEU A 33 -11.98 9.01 2.62
N ALA A 34 -12.31 10.26 2.27
CA ALA A 34 -13.17 11.12 3.08
C ALA A 34 -14.59 10.52 3.23
N HIS A 35 -15.16 10.00 2.14
CA HIS A 35 -16.45 9.30 2.21
C HIS A 35 -16.39 8.05 3.10
N MET A 36 -15.38 7.19 2.89
CA MET A 36 -15.21 5.98 3.68
C MET A 36 -14.96 6.29 5.17
N THR A 37 -14.25 7.38 5.48
CA THR A 37 -14.04 7.87 6.84
C THR A 37 -15.36 8.23 7.51
N SER A 38 -16.17 9.05 6.83
CA SER A 38 -17.51 9.43 7.32
C SER A 38 -18.39 8.20 7.58
N ASP A 39 -18.40 7.23 6.67
CA ASP A 39 -19.21 6.01 6.82
C ASP A 39 -18.72 5.13 7.97
N ARG A 40 -17.40 5.01 8.13
CA ARG A 40 -16.78 4.31 9.26
C ARG A 40 -17.15 4.96 10.59
N GLU A 41 -17.12 6.29 10.68
CA GLU A 41 -17.49 7.03 11.89
C GLU A 41 -18.98 6.91 12.24
N LYS A 42 -19.87 7.00 11.25
CA LYS A 42 -21.32 6.79 11.45
C LYS A 42 -21.60 5.40 11.99
N LEU A 43 -21.01 4.38 11.37
CA LEU A 43 -21.19 2.99 11.79
C LEU A 43 -20.65 2.74 13.20
N CYS A 44 -19.49 3.32 13.54
CA CYS A 44 -18.95 3.27 14.89
C CYS A 44 -19.95 3.85 15.92
N LYS A 45 -20.51 5.03 15.65
CA LYS A 45 -21.51 5.67 16.52
C LYS A 45 -22.78 4.81 16.65
N GLU A 46 -23.27 4.24 15.55
CA GLU A 46 -24.44 3.35 15.57
C GLU A 46 -24.21 2.08 16.39
N LEU A 47 -23.03 1.47 16.30
CA LEU A 47 -22.69 0.28 17.09
C LEU A 47 -22.56 0.61 18.58
N LYS A 48 -21.95 1.75 18.93
CA LYS A 48 -21.91 2.23 20.32
C LYS A 48 -23.32 2.48 20.87
N ALA A 49 -24.19 3.12 20.09
CA ALA A 49 -25.57 3.36 20.48
C ALA A 49 -26.38 2.06 20.70
N LYS A 50 -25.99 0.97 20.02
CA LYS A 50 -26.53 -0.39 20.22
C LYS A 50 -25.89 -1.14 21.40
N GLY A 51 -25.06 -0.47 22.20
CA GLY A 51 -24.43 -1.05 23.38
C GLY A 51 -23.31 -2.05 23.06
N LYS A 52 -22.71 -1.99 21.87
CA LYS A 52 -21.53 -2.79 21.55
C LYS A 52 -20.30 -2.22 22.25
N ASP A 53 -19.49 -3.11 22.81
CA ASP A 53 -18.21 -2.75 23.41
C ASP A 53 -17.17 -2.39 22.35
N ASP A 54 -16.11 -1.70 22.77
CA ASP A 54 -15.08 -1.21 21.88
C ASP A 54 -14.31 -2.34 21.16
N GLY A 55 -14.15 -3.52 21.79
CA GLY A 55 -13.48 -4.67 21.18
C GLY A 55 -14.29 -5.25 20.03
N TYR A 56 -15.61 -5.43 20.21
CA TYR A 56 -16.51 -5.83 19.12
C TYR A 56 -16.49 -4.83 17.96
N ILE A 57 -16.50 -3.53 18.26
CA ILE A 57 -16.49 -2.48 17.23
C ILE A 57 -15.18 -2.48 16.46
N GLU A 58 -14.05 -2.52 17.15
CA GLU A 58 -12.73 -2.58 16.53
C GLU A 58 -12.64 -3.77 15.58
N GLN A 59 -13.02 -4.96 16.07
CA GLN A 59 -13.01 -6.17 15.28
C GLN A 59 -13.95 -6.04 14.06
N PHE A 60 -15.20 -5.61 14.25
CA PHE A 60 -16.17 -5.43 13.17
C PHE A 60 -15.69 -4.45 12.09
N LEU A 61 -15.13 -3.31 12.51
CA LEU A 61 -14.62 -2.29 11.60
C LEU A 61 -13.40 -2.80 10.83
N THR A 62 -12.48 -3.50 11.51
CA THR A 62 -11.28 -4.07 10.87
C THR A 62 -11.65 -4.97 9.68
N TYR A 63 -12.65 -5.86 9.86
CA TYR A 63 -13.17 -6.69 8.76
C TYR A 63 -13.83 -5.88 7.66
N ARG A 64 -14.73 -4.98 8.05
CA ARG A 64 -15.62 -4.27 7.12
C ARG A 64 -14.89 -3.22 6.30
N PHE A 65 -13.73 -2.77 6.76
CA PHE A 65 -12.98 -1.63 6.23
C PHE A 65 -11.53 -1.97 5.87
N MET A 66 -11.19 -3.23 5.57
CA MET A 66 -9.84 -3.54 5.03
C MET A 66 -9.46 -2.68 3.82
N MET A 67 -10.39 -2.46 2.89
CA MET A 67 -10.16 -1.58 1.73
C MET A 67 -9.93 -0.11 2.13
N TYR A 68 -10.51 0.35 3.25
CA TYR A 68 -10.25 1.69 3.76
C TYR A 68 -8.82 1.83 4.24
N ASP A 69 -8.30 0.83 4.97
CA ASP A 69 -6.92 0.90 5.48
C ASP A 69 -5.91 0.86 4.32
N ASP A 70 -6.18 0.10 3.26
CA ASP A 70 -5.37 0.10 2.03
C ASP A 70 -5.38 1.47 1.32
N VAL A 71 -6.57 2.05 1.08
CA VAL A 71 -6.69 3.38 0.44
C VAL A 71 -6.08 4.47 1.31
N LYS A 72 -6.27 4.39 2.62
CA LYS A 72 -5.67 5.32 3.59
C LYS A 72 -4.16 5.26 3.50
N TRP A 73 -3.59 4.06 3.49
CA TRP A 73 -2.15 3.85 3.35
C TRP A 73 -1.61 4.45 2.06
N ASP A 74 -2.26 4.19 0.92
CA ASP A 74 -1.85 4.69 -0.39
C ASP A 74 -1.86 6.23 -0.44
N VAL A 75 -2.87 6.87 0.17
CA VAL A 75 -2.97 8.33 0.28
C VAL A 75 -1.87 8.90 1.18
N GLU A 76 -1.66 8.32 2.36
CA GLU A 76 -0.63 8.77 3.30
C GLU A 76 0.78 8.58 2.73
N GLU A 77 1.03 7.47 2.01
CA GLU A 77 2.28 7.22 1.31
C GLU A 77 2.55 8.29 0.24
N TYR A 78 1.53 8.64 -0.56
CA TYR A 78 1.67 9.71 -1.55
C TYR A 78 2.01 11.05 -0.89
N GLU A 79 1.34 11.40 0.22
CA GLU A 79 1.59 12.63 0.96
C GLU A 79 3.01 12.67 1.55
N ARG A 80 3.46 11.58 2.18
CA ARG A 80 4.85 11.44 2.66
C ARG A 80 5.86 11.65 1.53
N VAL A 81 5.67 10.97 0.41
CA VAL A 81 6.56 11.08 -0.75
C VAL A 81 6.58 12.50 -1.30
N LYS A 82 5.41 13.12 -1.46
CA LYS A 82 5.27 14.51 -1.93
C LYS A 82 5.98 15.50 -1.00
N ASN A 83 5.93 15.26 0.31
CA ASN A 83 6.65 16.06 1.32
C ASN A 83 8.15 15.73 1.43
N GLY A 84 8.62 14.70 0.73
CA GLY A 84 10.01 14.24 0.81
C GLY A 84 10.32 13.41 2.06
N GLU A 85 9.33 12.80 2.69
CA GLU A 85 9.46 11.96 3.89
C GLU A 85 9.80 10.50 3.51
N PHE A 86 10.88 10.32 2.75
CA PHE A 86 11.43 9.02 2.39
C PHE A 86 12.95 9.13 2.16
N ASP A 87 13.65 8.01 2.19
CA ASP A 87 15.07 7.96 1.85
C ASP A 87 15.24 8.13 0.34
N LYS A 88 15.96 9.18 -0.09
CA LYS A 88 16.17 9.49 -1.51
C LYS A 88 17.37 8.75 -2.10
N GLU A 89 18.29 8.30 -1.26
CA GLU A 89 19.58 7.75 -1.67
C GLU A 89 19.62 6.24 -1.53
N ASN A 90 19.16 5.69 -0.41
CA ASN A 90 19.25 4.25 -0.14
C ASN A 90 17.99 3.53 -0.61
N VAL A 91 18.17 2.51 -1.43
CA VAL A 91 17.07 1.74 -1.99
C VAL A 91 17.45 0.27 -2.12
N MET A 92 16.49 -0.63 -1.92
CA MET A 92 16.68 -2.03 -2.30
C MET A 92 16.63 -2.19 -3.81
N LEU A 93 17.41 -3.12 -4.35
CA LEU A 93 17.47 -3.35 -5.80
C LEU A 93 16.10 -3.66 -6.42
N ASP A 94 15.27 -4.43 -5.73
CA ASP A 94 13.93 -4.82 -6.17
C ASP A 94 12.89 -3.69 -6.03
N GLN A 95 13.21 -2.60 -5.33
CA GLN A 95 12.35 -1.43 -5.15
C GLN A 95 12.75 -0.24 -6.03
N ILE A 96 13.77 -0.37 -6.89
CA ILE A 96 14.28 0.73 -7.72
C ILE A 96 13.18 1.37 -8.57
N GLY A 97 12.25 0.57 -9.09
CA GLY A 97 11.12 1.03 -9.89
C GLY A 97 10.19 1.97 -9.13
N LYS A 98 9.73 1.54 -7.95
CA LYS A 98 8.93 2.38 -7.05
C LYS A 98 9.69 3.63 -6.62
N HIS A 99 10.99 3.51 -6.39
CA HIS A 99 11.84 4.63 -6.01
C HIS A 99 11.91 5.73 -7.07
N LEU A 100 11.99 5.37 -8.35
CA LEU A 100 11.92 6.34 -9.45
C LEU A 100 10.60 7.13 -9.45
N ILE A 101 9.49 6.45 -9.17
CA ILE A 101 8.16 7.07 -9.08
C ILE A 101 8.12 8.03 -7.88
N ARG A 102 8.64 7.61 -6.72
CA ARG A 102 8.73 8.46 -5.51
C ARG A 102 9.54 9.73 -5.77
N LEU A 103 10.72 9.58 -6.39
CA LEU A 103 11.57 10.71 -6.78
C LEU A 103 10.84 11.67 -7.73
N ARG A 104 10.11 11.16 -8.74
CA ARG A 104 9.32 12.01 -9.65
C ARG A 104 8.26 12.82 -8.90
N ILE A 105 7.48 12.16 -8.05
CA ILE A 105 6.40 12.82 -7.27
C ILE A 105 6.99 13.89 -6.36
N TRP A 106 8.08 13.57 -5.64
CA TRP A 106 8.79 14.52 -4.79
C TRP A 106 9.32 15.73 -5.55
N ARG A 107 9.82 15.53 -6.79
CA ARG A 107 10.24 16.61 -7.68
C ARG A 107 9.07 17.42 -8.27
N GLY A 108 7.82 17.05 -7.96
CA GLY A 108 6.63 17.73 -8.48
C GLY A 108 6.42 17.58 -9.98
N LEU A 109 7.09 16.61 -10.62
CA LEU A 109 6.96 16.40 -12.06
C LEU A 109 5.75 15.52 -12.37
N SER A 110 4.92 15.96 -13.29
CA SER A 110 3.88 15.12 -13.89
C SER A 110 4.50 14.03 -14.78
N GLN A 111 3.71 12.98 -15.04
CA GLN A 111 4.11 11.92 -15.98
C GLN A 111 4.36 12.47 -17.39
N GLU A 112 3.61 13.50 -17.80
CA GLU A 112 3.78 14.16 -19.10
C GLU A 112 5.08 14.95 -19.17
N GLU A 113 5.43 15.69 -18.11
CA GLU A 113 6.70 16.42 -18.05
C GLU A 113 7.91 15.47 -18.03
N LEU A 114 7.82 14.35 -17.30
CA LEU A 114 8.86 13.33 -17.33
C LEU A 114 9.00 12.74 -18.73
N ALA A 115 7.88 12.40 -19.38
CA ALA A 115 7.87 11.86 -20.74
C ALA A 115 8.58 12.82 -21.72
N LYS A 116 8.22 14.10 -21.68
CA LYS A 116 8.84 15.16 -22.49
C LYS A 116 10.35 15.28 -22.26
N LYS A 117 10.80 15.22 -21.00
CA LYS A 117 12.22 15.38 -20.64
C LYS A 117 13.07 14.17 -21.02
N VAL A 118 12.54 12.95 -20.96
CA VAL A 118 13.26 11.70 -21.28
C VAL A 118 13.11 11.31 -22.77
N GLY A 119 12.17 11.93 -23.50
CA GLY A 119 11.89 11.61 -24.90
C GLY A 119 10.99 10.39 -25.08
N PHE A 120 10.13 10.10 -24.11
CA PHE A 120 9.08 9.08 -24.21
C PHE A 120 7.71 9.72 -24.48
N THR A 121 6.74 8.91 -24.91
CA THR A 121 5.33 9.32 -24.91
C THR A 121 4.74 9.21 -23.50
N LEU A 122 3.62 9.90 -23.27
CA LEU A 122 2.89 9.79 -22.00
C LEU A 122 2.45 8.35 -21.73
N GLU A 123 1.96 7.62 -22.73
CA GLU A 123 1.53 6.23 -22.57
C GLU A 123 2.69 5.31 -22.18
N GLN A 124 3.89 5.57 -22.70
CA GLN A 124 5.09 4.81 -22.33
C GLN A 124 5.42 5.02 -20.85
N ILE A 125 5.50 6.27 -20.38
CA ILE A 125 5.75 6.54 -18.94
C ILE A 125 4.65 5.95 -18.07
N GLN A 126 3.38 6.12 -18.41
CA GLN A 126 2.27 5.53 -17.66
C GLN A 126 2.34 4.01 -17.61
N LYS A 127 2.74 3.35 -18.70
CA LYS A 127 2.95 1.90 -18.74
C LYS A 127 4.13 1.52 -17.85
N TYR A 128 5.26 2.19 -17.98
CA TYR A 128 6.45 1.87 -17.19
C TYR A 128 6.19 2.08 -15.70
N GLU A 129 5.62 3.20 -15.26
CA GLU A 129 5.32 3.44 -13.84
C GLU A 129 4.32 2.41 -13.29
N ARG A 130 3.30 2.03 -14.07
CA ARG A 130 2.33 1.00 -13.67
C ARG A 130 2.98 -0.36 -13.39
N PHE A 131 4.08 -0.66 -14.07
CA PHE A 131 4.86 -1.88 -13.89
C PHE A 131 6.21 -1.59 -13.21
N GLU A 132 6.34 -0.48 -12.49
CA GLU A 132 7.54 -0.13 -11.71
C GLU A 132 8.83 -0.23 -12.54
N TYR A 133 8.77 0.24 -13.79
CA TYR A 133 9.85 0.21 -14.78
C TYR A 133 10.44 -1.18 -15.05
N GLN A 134 9.75 -2.26 -14.67
CA GLN A 134 10.19 -3.63 -14.91
C GLN A 134 10.42 -3.88 -16.41
N GLY A 135 11.57 -4.46 -16.73
CA GLY A 135 11.99 -4.75 -18.11
C GLY A 135 12.54 -3.54 -18.88
N LEU A 136 12.66 -2.35 -18.27
CA LEU A 136 13.34 -1.23 -18.90
C LEU A 136 14.88 -1.40 -18.77
N PRO A 137 15.68 -1.18 -19.83
CA PRO A 137 17.13 -1.27 -19.75
C PRO A 137 17.73 -0.28 -18.73
N PHE A 138 18.80 -0.69 -18.04
CA PHE A 138 19.49 0.15 -17.06
C PHE A 138 19.95 1.51 -17.62
N SER A 139 20.36 1.56 -18.90
CA SER A 139 20.72 2.82 -19.55
C SER A 139 19.56 3.82 -19.54
N LYS A 140 18.33 3.36 -19.78
CA LYS A 140 17.13 4.19 -19.73
C LYS A 140 16.71 4.56 -18.31
N LEU A 141 16.89 3.66 -17.33
CA LEU A 141 16.70 4.00 -15.92
C LEU A 141 17.68 5.11 -15.49
N ASN A 142 18.92 5.05 -15.95
CA ASN A 142 19.92 6.07 -15.68
C ASN A 142 19.57 7.42 -16.33
N GLU A 143 19.07 7.45 -17.57
CA GLU A 143 18.54 8.67 -18.20
C GLU A 143 17.39 9.30 -17.37
N ILE A 144 16.47 8.48 -16.85
CA ILE A 144 15.39 8.95 -15.98
C ILE A 144 15.96 9.57 -14.70
N LEU A 145 16.94 8.93 -14.05
CA LEU A 145 17.59 9.47 -12.85
C LEU A 145 18.27 10.82 -13.12
N GLN A 146 18.95 10.96 -14.26
CA GLN A 146 19.57 12.21 -14.67
C GLN A 146 18.53 13.32 -14.85
N VAL A 147 17.41 13.02 -15.51
CA VAL A 147 16.28 13.95 -15.69
C VAL A 147 15.65 14.36 -14.36
N LEU A 148 15.59 13.43 -13.40
CA LEU A 148 15.12 13.68 -12.03
C LEU A 148 16.15 14.42 -11.16
N GLY A 149 17.34 14.72 -11.68
CA GLY A 149 18.41 15.41 -10.97
C GLY A 149 18.95 14.61 -9.79
N VAL A 150 19.08 13.29 -9.94
CA VAL A 150 19.64 12.40 -8.92
C VAL A 150 21.12 12.20 -9.21
N GLU A 151 21.97 12.61 -8.27
CA GLU A 151 23.43 12.49 -8.40
C GLU A 151 23.93 11.08 -8.03
N LYS A 152 23.30 10.45 -7.04
CA LYS A 152 23.73 9.17 -6.49
C LYS A 152 22.53 8.37 -5.96
N ILE A 153 22.58 7.07 -6.16
CA ILE A 153 21.75 6.07 -5.47
C ILE A 153 22.68 5.01 -4.89
N THR A 154 22.35 4.54 -3.69
CA THR A 154 23.04 3.46 -2.99
C THR A 154 22.10 2.25 -2.91
N ILE A 155 22.52 1.12 -3.47
CA ILE A 155 21.77 -0.12 -3.35
C ILE A 155 22.11 -0.77 -2.00
N VAL A 156 21.12 -0.91 -1.13
CA VAL A 156 21.27 -1.50 0.20
C VAL A 156 20.45 -2.78 0.31
N PRO A 157 21.09 -3.97 0.37
CA PRO A 157 20.39 -5.22 0.64
C PRO A 157 19.73 -5.23 2.02
N GLY A 158 18.47 -5.67 2.10
CA GLY A 158 17.77 -5.85 3.39
C GLY A 158 17.22 -4.58 4.03
N TYR A 159 17.17 -3.45 3.32
CA TYR A 159 16.55 -2.23 3.81
C TYR A 159 15.02 -2.32 3.77
N SER A 160 14.36 -2.55 4.90
CA SER A 160 12.90 -2.39 4.97
C SER A 160 12.57 -0.91 5.18
N ASP A 161 11.77 -0.33 4.27
CA ASP A 161 11.10 0.95 4.55
C ASP A 161 10.31 0.78 5.87
N PRO A 162 10.69 1.50 6.95
CA PRO A 162 10.11 1.28 8.26
C PRO A 162 8.58 1.46 8.25
N ASN A 163 8.10 2.41 7.46
CA ASN A 163 6.67 2.71 7.35
C ASN A 163 5.93 1.50 6.74
N TYR A 164 6.45 0.97 5.64
CA TYR A 164 5.82 -0.17 4.96
C TYR A 164 5.85 -1.43 5.82
N GLY A 165 6.96 -1.65 6.54
CA GLY A 165 7.10 -2.76 7.49
C GLY A 165 6.03 -2.72 8.58
N GLU A 166 5.80 -1.54 9.17
CA GLU A 166 4.78 -1.33 10.21
C GLU A 166 3.37 -1.60 9.69
N PHE A 167 3.00 -1.03 8.53
CA PHE A 167 1.70 -1.26 7.91
C PHE A 167 1.44 -2.74 7.63
N MET A 168 2.42 -3.42 7.01
CA MET A 168 2.29 -4.85 6.67
C MET A 168 2.23 -5.73 7.92
N ASN A 169 2.94 -5.39 8.98
CA ASN A 169 2.85 -6.10 10.25
C ASN A 169 1.47 -5.92 10.87
N LYS A 170 0.97 -4.68 10.95
CA LYS A 170 -0.38 -4.40 11.47
C LYS A 170 -1.46 -5.18 10.70
N ARG A 171 -1.36 -5.19 9.37
CA ARG A 171 -2.29 -5.94 8.51
C ARG A 171 -2.18 -7.45 8.70
N ARG A 172 -0.96 -7.99 8.84
CA ARG A 172 -0.72 -9.42 9.10
C ARG A 172 -1.27 -9.85 10.45
N PHE A 173 -1.02 -9.07 11.50
CA PHE A 173 -1.56 -9.35 12.84
C PHE A 173 -3.08 -9.33 12.84
N ALA A 174 -3.69 -8.29 12.26
CA ALA A 174 -5.13 -8.21 12.10
C ALA A 174 -5.67 -9.48 11.42
N MET A 175 -5.08 -9.91 10.29
CA MET A 175 -5.48 -11.13 9.57
C MET A 175 -5.29 -12.44 10.36
N GLN A 176 -4.22 -12.55 11.16
CA GLN A 176 -3.99 -13.74 11.98
C GLN A 176 -5.04 -13.89 13.07
N GLU A 177 -5.40 -12.79 13.74
CA GLU A 177 -6.50 -12.80 14.70
C GLU A 177 -7.83 -13.19 14.05
N MET A 178 -8.07 -12.82 12.79
CA MET A 178 -9.26 -13.26 12.02
C MET A 178 -9.31 -14.77 11.79
N SER A 179 -8.16 -15.40 11.53
CA SER A 179 -8.08 -16.85 11.33
C SER A 179 -8.43 -17.56 12.63
N ASN A 180 -7.80 -17.12 13.73
CA ASN A 180 -7.97 -17.73 15.04
C ASN A 180 -9.43 -17.61 15.55
N THR A 181 -10.06 -16.44 15.38
CA THR A 181 -11.45 -16.24 15.81
C THR A 181 -12.47 -17.03 14.98
N LYS A 182 -12.22 -17.25 13.68
CA LYS A 182 -13.06 -18.16 12.87
C LYS A 182 -12.95 -19.61 13.34
N ASP A 183 -11.75 -20.06 13.66
CA ASP A 183 -11.50 -21.42 14.14
C ASP A 183 -12.16 -21.65 15.52
N GLU A 184 -12.11 -20.66 16.41
CA GLU A 184 -12.81 -20.70 17.70
C GLU A 184 -14.34 -20.74 17.56
N MET A 185 -14.92 -19.88 16.71
CA MET A 185 -16.37 -19.87 16.48
C MET A 185 -16.87 -21.17 15.81
N ALA A 186 -16.07 -21.76 14.93
CA ALA A 186 -16.37 -23.07 14.32
C ALA A 186 -16.33 -24.20 15.36
N ALA A 187 -15.29 -24.26 16.19
CA ALA A 187 -15.19 -25.24 17.28
C ALA A 187 -16.37 -25.15 18.26
N THR A 188 -16.75 -23.94 18.67
CA THR A 188 -17.85 -23.72 19.61
C THR A 188 -19.23 -24.10 19.02
N SER A 189 -19.40 -23.98 17.71
CA SER A 189 -20.64 -24.35 17.02
C SER A 189 -20.73 -25.84 16.72
N GLU A 190 -19.59 -26.53 16.57
CA GLU A 190 -19.50 -27.98 16.41
C GLU A 190 -19.71 -28.72 17.74
N GLU A 191 -19.13 -28.23 18.84
CA GLU A 191 -19.36 -28.76 20.19
C GLU A 191 -20.84 -28.67 20.61
N LYS A 192 -21.50 -27.54 20.33
CA LYS A 192 -22.94 -27.37 20.58
C LYS A 192 -23.82 -28.31 19.75
N ARG A 193 -23.31 -28.79 18.61
CA ARG A 193 -24.02 -29.70 17.70
C ARG A 193 -23.81 -31.17 18.04
N GLN A 194 -22.73 -31.51 18.76
CA GLN A 194 -22.45 -32.85 19.28
C GLN A 194 -23.04 -33.07 20.68
N ALA A 195 -23.32 -32.00 21.43
CA ALA A 195 -23.88 -32.06 22.79
C ALA A 195 -25.42 -32.03 22.85
N GLY A 196 -26.12 -31.97 21.71
CA GLY A 196 -27.59 -32.02 21.60
C GLY A 196 -28.03 -33.13 20.67
#